data_AF-A0A2W4NT91-F1
#
_entry.id   AF-A0A2W4NT91-F1
#
_cell.length_a   1.000
_cell.length_b   1.000
_cell.length_c   1.000
_cell.angle_alpha   90.00
_cell.angle_beta   90.00
_cell.angle_gamma   90.00
#
_symmetry.space_group_name_H-M   'P 1'
#
loop_
_entity.id
_entity.type
_entity.pdbx_description
1 polymer ?
#
loop_
_entity_poly.entity_id
_entity_poly.type
_entity_poly.pdbx_seq_one_letter_code
_entity_poly.pdbx_strand_id
1 'polypeptide(L)'
;MCNITSAMRSSTFLIVIFLACGVTAFAQEKKDRKSKRSNKQTEVNHPTSIDPSYPTMNYEPKGKSERRSNTKFEITYDAEKRFYEQMERVAKARKKAEKELMKPQYTDPMYFGHKRPPKKRPPGKMKYCKECGIRH
;
A
#
# COMPACT_ATOMS: atom_id res chain seq x y z
N MET A 1 20.38 57.31 45.58
CA MET A 1 20.58 55.92 46.03
C MET A 1 19.28 55.47 46.67
N CYS A 2 18.57 54.40 46.32
CA CYS A 2 18.74 53.26 45.43
C CYS A 2 17.32 52.72 45.19
N ASN A 3 16.96 52.26 43.99
CA ASN A 3 15.78 51.40 43.77
C ASN A 3 15.90 50.57 42.47
N ILE A 4 17.05 49.94 42.25
CA ILE A 4 17.30 49.04 41.09
C ILE A 4 17.29 47.56 41.50
N THR A 5 17.29 47.24 42.80
CA THR A 5 17.48 45.88 43.33
C THR A 5 16.21 45.02 43.39
N SER A 6 15.03 45.60 43.18
CA SER A 6 13.73 44.88 43.23
C SER A 6 13.42 44.14 41.91
N ALA A 7 13.68 44.78 40.77
CA ALA A 7 13.30 44.26 39.44
C ALA A 7 14.14 43.04 38.98
N MET A 8 15.35 42.89 39.52
CA MET A 8 16.23 41.74 39.19
C MET A 8 15.89 40.47 39.98
N ARG A 9 15.10 40.59 41.05
CA ARG A 9 14.65 39.43 41.85
C ARG A 9 13.38 38.80 41.27
N SER A 10 12.45 39.59 40.74
CA SER A 10 11.21 39.07 40.15
C SER A 10 11.43 38.27 38.86
N SER A 11 12.39 38.68 38.04
CA SER A 11 12.72 38.00 36.77
C SER A 11 13.41 36.65 36.99
N THR A 12 14.23 36.50 38.03
CA THR A 12 14.85 35.20 38.38
C THR A 12 13.82 34.22 38.97
N PHE A 13 12.83 34.69 39.73
CA PHE A 13 11.72 33.83 40.20
C PHE A 13 10.87 33.30 39.05
N LEU A 14 10.59 34.11 38.03
CA LEU A 14 9.83 33.67 36.85
C LEU A 14 10.56 32.59 36.05
N ILE A 15 11.89 32.68 35.94
CA ILE A 15 12.71 31.68 35.25
C ILE A 15 12.70 30.35 36.01
N VAL A 16 12.81 30.37 37.34
CA VAL A 16 12.79 29.15 38.16
C VAL A 16 11.43 28.45 38.11
N ILE A 17 10.33 29.21 38.07
CA ILE A 17 8.97 28.65 37.93
C ILE A 17 8.78 28.00 36.56
N PHE A 18 9.25 28.63 35.48
CA PHE A 18 9.16 28.05 34.13
C PHE A 18 9.98 26.76 33.98
N LEU A 19 11.15 26.70 34.63
CA LEU A 19 12.02 25.52 34.62
C LEU A 19 11.44 24.36 35.44
N ALA A 20 10.76 24.63 36.55
CA ALA A 20 10.10 23.61 37.38
C ALA A 20 8.83 23.04 36.71
N CYS A 21 8.06 23.86 35.99
CA CYS A 21 6.84 23.41 35.30
C CYS A 21 7.13 22.57 34.04
N GLY A 22 8.29 22.75 33.39
CA GLY A 22 8.64 22.03 32.16
C GLY A 22 8.92 20.53 32.32
N VAL A 23 9.20 20.04 33.53
CA VAL A 23 9.67 18.65 33.76
C VAL A 23 8.53 17.67 34.07
N THR A 24 7.29 18.12 34.28
CA THR A 24 6.16 17.25 34.69
C THR A 24 5.29 16.71 33.54
N ALA A 25 5.60 17.05 32.27
CA ALA A 25 4.73 16.73 31.13
C ALA A 25 4.95 15.33 30.49
N PHE A 26 5.89 14.50 30.98
CA PHE A 26 6.24 13.21 30.37
C PHE A 26 5.92 11.98 31.24
N ALA A 27 4.84 12.03 32.03
CA ALA A 27 4.34 10.89 32.78
C ALA A 27 2.84 10.65 32.51
N GLN A 28 2.50 10.20 31.30
CA GLN A 28 1.22 9.53 31.04
C GLN A 28 1.50 8.14 30.46
N GLU A 29 1.51 7.18 31.39
CA GLU A 29 1.57 5.74 31.21
C GLU A 29 0.40 5.26 30.34
N LYS A 30 0.71 4.54 29.26
CA LYS A 30 -0.27 3.81 28.44
C LYS A 30 -0.78 2.62 29.26
N LYS A 31 -2.01 2.70 29.78
CA LYS A 31 -2.75 1.53 30.25
C LYS A 31 -4.15 1.46 29.68
N ASP A 32 -4.43 0.29 29.11
CA ASP A 32 -5.71 -0.38 29.03
C ASP A 32 -6.79 0.17 28.07
N ARG A 33 -6.64 -0.13 26.78
CA ARG A 33 -7.79 -0.44 25.91
C ARG A 33 -7.96 -1.95 25.76
N LYS A 34 -8.37 -2.59 26.85
CA LYS A 34 -8.93 -3.95 26.84
C LYS A 34 -10.40 -3.90 27.25
N SER A 35 -11.24 -3.31 26.40
CA SER A 35 -12.70 -3.45 26.48
C SER A 35 -13.33 -2.90 25.20
N LYS A 36 -13.62 -3.82 24.28
CA LYS A 36 -14.70 -3.79 23.27
C LYS A 36 -14.52 -4.99 22.34
N ARG A 37 -14.62 -6.20 22.91
CA ARG A 37 -15.00 -7.38 22.14
C ARG A 37 -16.52 -7.33 22.07
N SER A 38 -17.04 -6.46 21.20
CA SER A 38 -18.47 -6.41 20.91
C SER A 38 -18.82 -7.72 20.21
N ASN A 39 -19.58 -8.53 20.93
CA ASN A 39 -20.44 -9.61 20.50
C ASN A 39 -20.91 -9.44 19.04
N LYS A 40 -20.19 -10.06 18.09
CA LYS A 40 -20.70 -10.28 16.74
C LYS A 40 -21.42 -11.61 16.81
N GLN A 41 -22.72 -11.57 17.13
CA GLN A 41 -23.62 -12.70 16.91
C GLN A 41 -23.46 -13.12 15.46
N THR A 42 -22.88 -14.29 15.23
CA THR A 42 -22.93 -14.96 13.94
C THR A 42 -24.37 -15.43 13.77
N GLU A 43 -25.12 -14.71 12.96
CA GLU A 43 -26.44 -15.12 12.48
C GLU A 43 -26.27 -16.47 11.75
N VAL A 44 -26.79 -17.54 12.34
CA VAL A 44 -26.75 -18.88 11.76
C VAL A 44 -27.83 -18.94 10.69
N ASN A 45 -27.49 -18.50 9.48
CA ASN A 45 -28.32 -18.72 8.30
C ASN A 45 -28.27 -20.20 7.93
N HIS A 46 -29.43 -20.88 8.00
CA HIS A 46 -29.57 -22.24 7.49
C HIS A 46 -29.41 -22.22 5.96
N PRO A 47 -28.55 -23.05 5.36
CA PRO A 47 -28.33 -23.03 3.92
C PRO A 47 -29.61 -23.47 3.19
N THR A 48 -30.08 -22.62 2.26
CA THR A 48 -31.14 -22.99 1.32
C THR A 48 -30.51 -23.40 -0.01
N SER A 49 -31.20 -24.22 -0.80
CA SER A 49 -30.70 -24.76 -2.08
C SER A 49 -30.29 -23.68 -3.10
N ILE A 50 -30.75 -22.44 -2.90
CA ILE A 50 -30.48 -21.28 -3.75
C ILE A 50 -29.25 -20.49 -3.29
N ASP A 51 -28.88 -20.57 -2.01
CA ASP A 51 -27.70 -19.90 -1.45
C ASP A 51 -26.93 -20.85 -0.52
N PRO A 52 -26.00 -21.66 -1.06
CA PRO A 52 -25.15 -22.50 -0.25
C PRO A 52 -24.27 -21.62 0.65
N SER A 53 -24.47 -21.75 1.97
CA SER A 53 -23.68 -21.04 2.97
C SER A 53 -22.21 -21.47 2.89
N TYR A 54 -21.36 -20.61 2.31
CA TYR A 54 -19.92 -20.81 2.30
C TYR A 54 -19.29 -20.18 3.55
N PRO A 55 -18.36 -20.86 4.23
CA PRO A 55 -17.66 -20.29 5.38
C PRO A 55 -16.88 -19.04 4.93
N THR A 56 -17.06 -17.93 5.65
CA THR A 56 -16.35 -16.68 5.41
C THR A 56 -14.88 -16.87 5.78
N MET A 57 -14.04 -17.20 4.81
CA MET A 57 -12.60 -17.30 5.01
C MET A 57 -12.03 -15.89 5.11
N ASN A 58 -11.68 -15.45 6.32
CA ASN A 58 -10.90 -14.23 6.50
C ASN A 58 -9.48 -14.50 5.97
N TYR A 59 -9.24 -14.16 4.71
CA TYR A 59 -7.90 -14.20 4.11
C TYR A 59 -7.11 -13.00 4.63
N GLU A 60 -6.77 -13.02 5.91
CA GLU A 60 -5.78 -12.11 6.45
C GLU A 60 -4.41 -12.55 5.92
N PRO A 61 -3.62 -11.66 5.31
CA PRO A 61 -2.26 -11.99 4.95
C PRO A 61 -1.57 -12.44 6.24
N LYS A 62 -1.15 -13.72 6.29
CA LYS A 62 -0.33 -14.23 7.40
C LYS A 62 0.81 -13.25 7.58
N GLY A 63 0.81 -12.53 8.69
CA GLY A 63 1.84 -11.56 9.01
C GLY A 63 3.16 -12.31 8.98
N LYS A 64 3.87 -12.22 7.86
CA LYS A 64 5.27 -12.61 7.83
C LYS A 64 5.87 -11.74 8.91
N SER A 65 6.44 -12.35 9.94
CA SER A 65 7.31 -11.61 10.83
C SER A 65 8.46 -11.16 9.95
N GLU A 66 8.29 -10.01 9.29
CA GLU A 66 9.38 -9.26 8.73
C GLU A 66 10.28 -9.04 9.93
N ARG A 67 11.34 -9.84 10.03
CA ARG A 67 12.58 -9.36 10.56
C ARG A 67 12.90 -8.14 9.69
N ARG A 68 12.32 -7.00 10.05
CA ARG A 68 12.87 -5.70 9.74
C ARG A 68 14.25 -5.79 10.33
N SER A 69 15.23 -6.15 9.50
CA SER A 69 16.60 -5.98 9.91
C SER A 69 16.67 -4.53 10.33
N ASN A 70 17.05 -4.27 11.58
CA ASN A 70 17.34 -2.95 12.11
C ASN A 70 18.61 -2.41 11.43
N THR A 71 18.71 -2.56 10.11
CA THR A 71 19.68 -1.90 9.27
C THR A 71 19.23 -0.46 9.27
N LYS A 72 19.83 0.35 10.14
CA LYS A 72 19.78 1.80 10.02
C LYS A 72 20.10 2.10 8.56
N PHE A 73 19.13 2.61 7.81
CA PHE A 73 19.37 3.16 6.49
C PHE A 73 20.26 4.38 6.72
N GLU A 74 21.57 4.18 6.75
CA GLU A 74 22.50 5.28 6.63
C GLU A 74 22.25 5.89 5.26
N ILE A 75 21.73 7.11 5.27
CA ILE A 75 21.58 7.94 4.07
C ILE A 75 23.01 8.23 3.61
N THR A 76 23.56 7.32 2.81
CA THR A 76 24.85 7.51 2.15
C THR A 76 24.73 8.72 1.24
N TYR A 77 25.85 9.41 0.97
CA TYR A 77 25.91 10.56 0.05
C TYR A 77 25.24 10.29 -1.33
N ASP A 78 25.17 9.02 -1.75
CA ASP A 78 24.54 8.60 -3.00
C ASP A 78 23.02 8.33 -2.94
N ALA A 79 22.36 8.53 -1.80
CA ALA A 79 20.94 8.19 -1.63
C ALA A 79 20.03 8.93 -2.61
N GLU A 80 20.30 10.21 -2.84
CA GLU A 80 19.58 11.03 -3.81
C GLU A 80 19.77 10.52 -5.24
N LYS A 81 21.02 10.22 -5.62
CA LYS A 81 21.34 9.66 -6.94
C LYS A 81 20.61 8.33 -7.18
N ARG A 82 20.63 7.42 -6.21
CA ARG A 82 19.93 6.13 -6.28
C ARG A 82 18.43 6.31 -6.44
N PHE A 83 17.84 7.29 -5.77
CA PHE A 83 16.42 7.61 -5.91
C PHE A 83 16.07 8.00 -7.34
N TYR A 84 16.82 8.94 -7.93
CA TYR A 84 16.57 9.37 -9.31
C TYR A 84 16.81 8.25 -10.33
N GLU A 85 17.86 7.43 -10.15
CA GLU A 85 18.09 6.24 -11.00
C GLU A 85 16.92 5.25 -10.92
N GLN A 86 16.38 5.01 -9.72
CA GLN A 86 15.21 4.16 -9.52
C GLN A 86 13.99 4.73 -10.25
N MET A 87 13.73 6.03 -10.10
CA MET A 87 12.62 6.72 -10.75
C MET A 87 12.74 6.65 -12.28
N GLU A 88 13.94 6.83 -12.83
CA GLU A 88 14.19 6.73 -14.26
C GLU A 88 13.97 5.30 -14.77
N ARG A 89 14.43 4.28 -14.05
CA ARG A 89 14.20 2.87 -14.38
C ARG A 89 12.72 2.53 -14.39
N VAL A 90 11.96 2.99 -13.39
CA VAL A 90 10.50 2.81 -13.31
C VAL A 90 9.82 3.50 -14.48
N ALA A 91 10.18 4.74 -14.80
CA ALA A 91 9.62 5.47 -15.94
C ALA A 91 9.91 4.77 -17.27
N LYS A 92 11.14 4.27 -17.48
CA LYS A 92 11.54 3.49 -18.65
C LYS A 92 10.74 2.18 -18.75
N ALA A 93 10.58 1.46 -17.65
CA ALA A 93 9.81 0.22 -17.60
C ALA A 93 8.34 0.46 -17.94
N ARG A 94 7.71 1.52 -17.39
CA ARG A 94 6.33 1.90 -17.71
C ARG A 94 6.14 2.23 -19.19
N LYS A 95 7.03 3.06 -19.76
CA LYS A 95 7.00 3.38 -21.20
C LYS A 95 7.15 2.12 -22.07
N LYS A 96 7.99 1.17 -21.67
CA LYS A 96 8.15 -0.10 -22.40
C LYS A 96 6.89 -0.96 -22.32
N ALA A 97 6.29 -1.07 -21.13
CA ALA A 97 5.05 -1.81 -20.92
C ALA A 97 3.88 -1.21 -21.71
N GLU A 98 3.73 0.12 -21.72
CA GLU A 98 2.71 0.82 -22.50
C GLU A 98 2.86 0.54 -24.01
N LYS A 99 4.09 0.59 -24.53
CA LYS A 99 4.37 0.24 -25.94
C LYS A 99 4.04 -1.21 -26.27
N GLU A 100 4.27 -2.13 -25.35
CA GLU A 100 3.96 -3.54 -25.53
C GLU A 100 2.45 -3.80 -25.51
N LEU A 101 1.72 -3.10 -24.63
CA LEU A 101 0.27 -3.19 -24.51
C LEU A 101 -0.47 -2.57 -25.70
N MET A 102 0.10 -1.55 -26.34
CA MET A 102 -0.42 -0.94 -27.57
C MET A 102 -0.22 -1.81 -28.83
N LYS A 103 0.42 -2.98 -28.72
CA LYS A 103 0.53 -3.90 -29.87
C LYS A 103 -0.87 -4.43 -30.22
N PRO A 104 -1.19 -4.59 -31.52
CA PRO A 104 -2.51 -5.09 -31.97
C PRO A 104 -2.86 -6.45 -31.39
N GLN A 105 -1.85 -7.22 -30.99
CA GLN A 105 -1.99 -8.49 -30.30
C GLN A 105 -2.81 -8.42 -29.00
N TYR A 106 -2.74 -7.29 -28.29
CA TYR A 106 -3.40 -7.12 -27.01
C TYR A 106 -4.60 -6.17 -27.08
N THR A 107 -4.73 -5.37 -28.15
CA THR A 107 -5.85 -4.45 -28.33
C THR A 107 -7.01 -5.06 -29.12
N ASP A 108 -6.71 -5.90 -30.13
CA ASP A 108 -7.72 -6.34 -31.09
C ASP A 108 -8.26 -7.75 -30.72
N PRO A 109 -9.58 -7.92 -30.55
CA PRO A 109 -10.20 -9.22 -30.27
C PRO A 109 -9.88 -10.29 -31.33
N MET A 110 -9.64 -9.88 -32.58
CA MET A 110 -9.30 -10.79 -33.69
C MET A 110 -7.93 -11.47 -33.51
N TYR A 111 -7.06 -10.90 -32.67
CA TYR A 111 -5.71 -11.39 -32.41
C TYR A 111 -5.59 -12.14 -31.07
N PHE A 112 -6.65 -12.16 -30.25
CA PHE A 112 -6.58 -12.78 -28.92
C PHE A 112 -6.14 -14.25 -29.02
N GLY A 113 -5.03 -14.57 -28.35
CA GLY A 113 -4.43 -15.91 -28.36
C GLY A 113 -3.60 -16.25 -29.60
N HIS A 114 -3.58 -15.38 -30.61
CA HIS A 114 -2.82 -15.57 -31.84
C HIS A 114 -1.51 -14.79 -31.86
N LYS A 115 -0.49 -15.34 -32.54
CA LYS A 115 0.74 -14.59 -32.86
C LYS A 115 0.62 -13.78 -34.15
N ARG A 116 -0.36 -14.06 -35.01
CA ARG A 116 -0.62 -13.36 -36.28
C ARG A 116 -2.12 -13.31 -36.51
N PRO A 117 -2.66 -12.27 -37.17
CA PRO A 117 -4.07 -12.19 -37.41
C PRO A 117 -4.50 -13.38 -38.28
N PRO A 118 -5.58 -14.09 -37.92
CA PRO A 118 -6.06 -15.20 -38.71
C PRO A 118 -6.40 -14.82 -40.15
N LYS A 119 -6.15 -15.73 -41.09
CA LYS A 119 -6.46 -15.51 -42.52
C LYS A 119 -7.97 -15.52 -42.71
N LYS A 120 -8.55 -14.38 -43.09
CA LYS A 120 -9.97 -14.25 -43.46
C LYS A 120 -10.28 -15.09 -44.71
N ARG A 121 -11.28 -15.97 -44.64
CA ARG A 121 -11.71 -16.84 -45.75
C ARG A 121 -13.16 -16.56 -46.15
N PRO A 122 -13.53 -16.85 -47.42
CA PRO A 122 -14.93 -16.75 -47.82
C PRO A 122 -15.80 -17.79 -47.08
N PRO A 123 -17.12 -17.53 -46.98
CA PRO A 123 -18.06 -18.48 -46.41
C PRO A 123 -17.95 -19.83 -47.13
N GLY A 124 -17.95 -20.92 -46.36
CA GLY A 124 -17.77 -22.30 -46.86
C GLY A 124 -16.33 -22.81 -46.88
N LYS A 125 -15.31 -21.94 -46.82
CA LYS A 125 -13.89 -22.34 -46.80
C LYS A 125 -13.16 -22.05 -45.47
N MET A 126 -13.90 -21.58 -44.46
CA MET A 126 -13.37 -21.24 -43.15
C MET A 126 -12.79 -22.47 -42.44
N LYS A 127 -11.60 -22.36 -41.87
CA LYS A 127 -10.94 -23.45 -41.13
C LYS A 127 -10.99 -23.20 -39.64
N TYR A 128 -11.12 -24.28 -38.87
CA TYR A 128 -11.05 -24.20 -37.41
C TYR A 128 -9.63 -23.88 -36.96
N CYS A 129 -9.51 -22.89 -36.08
CA CYS A 129 -8.24 -22.49 -35.50
C CYS A 129 -8.03 -23.16 -34.13
N LYS A 130 -6.84 -23.72 -33.90
CA LYS A 130 -6.51 -24.45 -32.66
C LYS A 130 -6.24 -23.54 -31.45
N GLU A 131 -5.81 -22.30 -31.69
CA GLU A 131 -5.40 -21.37 -30.62
C GLU A 131 -6.60 -20.61 -30.01
N CYS A 132 -7.56 -20.26 -30.85
CA CYS A 132 -8.72 -19.41 -30.54
C CYS A 132 -10.05 -20.16 -30.47
N GLY A 133 -10.13 -21.38 -31.01
CA GLY A 133 -11.34 -22.19 -31.00
C GLY A 133 -12.49 -21.73 -31.91
N ILE A 134 -12.24 -20.80 -32.84
CA ILE A 134 -13.24 -20.25 -33.77
C ILE A 134 -12.84 -20.60 -35.22
N ARG A 135 -13.79 -20.57 -36.15
CA ARG A 135 -13.52 -20.71 -37.61
C ARG A 135 -13.17 -19.35 -38.22
N HIS A 136 -12.05 -19.29 -38.95
CA HIS A 136 -11.58 -18.11 -39.72
C HIS A 136 -11.55 -18.38 -41.23
#